data_AF-A0A3B0UF07-F1
#
_entry.id   AF-A0A3B0UF07-F1
#
_cell.length_a   1.000
_cell.length_b   1.000
_cell.length_c   1.000
_cell.angle_alpha   90.00
_cell.angle_beta   90.00
_cell.angle_gamma   90.00
#
_symmetry.space_group_name_H-M   'P 1'
#
loop_
_entity.id
_entity.type
_entity.pdbx_description
1 polymer ?
#
loop_
_entity_poly.entity_id
_entity_poly.type
_entity_poly.pdbx_seq_one_letter_code
_entity_poly.pdbx_strand_id
1 'polypeptide(L)'
;MINTEFQAYRLNNGIRIIHQQATSNVGHLGVIINAGSRDEEEHEHGIAHFIEHSIFKGTKKRKAFHVLNCIENVGGEINAYTTKEETALFASFLTPYYERASELLSDILFNSVYPEKELSR
;
A
#
# COMPACT_ATOMS: atom_id res chain seq x y z
N MET A 1 -24.62 11.14 15.83
CA MET A 1 -23.50 10.56 16.59
C MET A 1 -22.67 9.74 15.61
N ILE A 2 -21.38 10.03 15.48
CA ILE A 2 -20.49 9.25 14.62
C ILE A 2 -20.25 7.92 15.34
N ASN A 3 -20.44 6.79 14.65
CA ASN A 3 -20.13 5.49 15.24
C ASN A 3 -18.60 5.36 15.37
N THR A 4 -18.10 5.33 16.59
CA THR A 4 -16.65 5.17 16.88
C THR A 4 -16.21 3.72 16.90
N GLU A 5 -17.13 2.79 16.66
CA GLU A 5 -16.87 1.35 16.66
C GLU A 5 -16.22 0.91 15.34
N PHE A 6 -15.20 0.07 15.43
CA PHE A 6 -14.56 -0.52 14.26
C PHE A 6 -15.45 -1.61 13.66
N GLN A 7 -15.65 -1.56 12.35
CA GLN A 7 -16.29 -2.63 11.59
C GLN A 7 -15.20 -3.58 11.09
N ALA A 8 -15.27 -4.83 11.52
CA ALA A 8 -14.35 -5.88 11.09
C ALA A 8 -15.06 -6.87 10.15
N TYR A 9 -14.39 -7.23 9.06
CA TYR A 9 -14.83 -8.27 8.14
C TYR A 9 -13.66 -9.14 7.72
N ARG A 10 -13.92 -10.42 7.43
CA ARG A 10 -12.91 -11.35 6.91
C ARG A 10 -13.37 -11.87 5.55
N LEU A 11 -12.57 -11.63 4.52
CA LEU A 11 -12.79 -12.16 3.18
C LEU A 11 -12.57 -13.69 3.17
N ASN A 12 -13.16 -14.38 2.19
CA ASN A 12 -13.01 -15.83 2.02
C ASN A 12 -11.54 -16.26 1.78
N ASN A 13 -10.71 -15.37 1.24
CA ASN A 13 -9.27 -15.60 1.04
C ASN A 13 -8.43 -15.31 2.30
N GLY A 14 -9.05 -14.97 3.43
CA GLY A 14 -8.39 -14.77 4.71
C GLY A 14 -7.99 -13.32 5.03
N ILE A 15 -8.03 -12.40 4.06
CA ILE A 15 -7.74 -10.98 4.30
C ILE A 15 -8.74 -10.39 5.30
N ARG A 16 -8.22 -9.64 6.28
CA ARG A 16 -9.02 -8.93 7.28
C ARG A 16 -9.18 -7.48 6.84
N ILE A 17 -10.41 -6.99 6.90
CA ILE A 17 -10.77 -5.60 6.62
C ILE A 17 -11.21 -4.98 7.94
N ILE A 18 -10.62 -3.84 8.28
CA ILE A 18 -11.00 -3.03 9.43
C ILE A 18 -11.39 -1.65 8.90
N HIS A 19 -12.60 -1.22 9.17
CA HIS A 19 -13.14 0.06 8.74
C HIS A 19 -13.60 0.88 9.93
N GLN A 20 -13.24 2.16 9.94
CA GLN A 20 -13.75 3.14 10.88
C GLN A 20 -14.29 4.33 10.09
N GLN A 21 -15.57 4.63 10.26
CA GLN A 21 -16.17 5.79 9.61
C GLN A 21 -15.66 7.07 10.27
N ALA A 22 -15.13 7.98 9.47
CA ALA A 22 -14.80 9.34 9.90
C ALA A 22 -15.71 10.36 9.21
N THR A 23 -15.90 11.53 9.82
CA THR A 23 -16.58 12.70 9.18
C THR A 23 -15.59 13.66 8.51
N SER A 24 -14.32 13.27 8.43
CA SER A 24 -13.29 14.05 7.73
C SER A 24 -13.52 13.98 6.22
N ASN A 25 -13.15 15.05 5.52
CA ASN A 25 -13.06 15.03 4.06
C ASN A 25 -11.85 14.22 3.57
N VAL A 26 -10.94 13.84 4.47
CA VAL A 26 -9.76 13.00 4.20
C VAL A 26 -10.04 11.57 4.66
N GLY A 27 -9.79 10.61 3.78
CA GLY A 27 -9.75 9.19 4.07
C GLY A 27 -8.31 8.69 4.12
N HIS A 28 -8.11 7.57 4.82
CA HIS A 28 -6.85 6.85 4.87
C HIS A 28 -7.12 5.36 4.62
N LEU A 29 -6.36 4.75 3.72
CA LEU A 29 -6.46 3.33 3.38
C LEU A 29 -5.07 2.73 3.41
N GLY A 30 -4.91 1.64 4.13
CA GLY A 30 -3.64 0.93 4.22
C GLY A 30 -3.82 -0.59 4.16
N VAL A 31 -2.79 -1.26 3.69
CA VAL A 31 -2.64 -2.71 3.74
C VAL A 31 -1.38 -3.01 4.54
N ILE A 32 -1.55 -3.83 5.58
CA ILE A 32 -0.46 -4.28 6.45
C ILE A 32 -0.22 -5.75 6.14
N ILE A 33 1.03 -6.07 5.83
CA ILE A 33 1.52 -7.42 5.59
C ILE A 33 2.31 -7.81 6.84
N ASN A 34 1.91 -8.91 7.48
CA ASN A 34 2.55 -9.42 8.69
C ASN A 34 3.83 -10.20 8.34
N ALA A 35 4.74 -9.52 7.66
CA ALA A 35 6.08 -9.95 7.31
C ALA A 35 6.99 -8.72 7.25
N GLY A 36 8.18 -8.81 7.84
CA GLY A 36 9.20 -7.76 7.81
C GLY A 36 10.60 -8.35 7.80
N SER A 37 11.61 -7.58 8.23
CA SER A 37 13.00 -8.05 8.18
C SER A 37 13.31 -9.25 9.10
N ARG A 38 12.44 -9.54 10.06
CA ARG A 38 12.53 -10.75 10.91
C ARG A 38 12.21 -12.03 10.15
N ASP A 39 11.40 -11.92 9.10
CA ASP A 39 10.90 -13.06 8.32
C ASP A 39 11.80 -13.39 7.11
N GLU A 40 12.89 -12.64 6.93
CA GLU A 40 13.89 -12.87 5.88
C GLU A 40 14.75 -14.10 6.20
N GLU A 41 15.02 -14.91 5.18
CA GLU A 41 16.04 -15.97 5.29
C GLU A 41 17.47 -15.39 5.31
N GLU A 42 18.44 -16.20 5.72
CA GLU A 42 19.86 -15.78 5.83
C GLU A 42 20.45 -15.26 4.51
N HIS A 43 19.90 -15.69 3.38
CA HIS A 43 20.31 -15.26 2.04
C HIS A 43 19.43 -14.14 1.45
N GLU A 44 18.42 -13.66 2.20
CA GLU A 44 17.43 -12.66 1.79
C GLU A 44 17.56 -11.35 2.58
N HIS A 45 18.63 -11.16 3.34
CA HIS A 45 18.81 -9.98 4.17
C HIS A 45 18.66 -8.66 3.38
N GLY A 46 17.70 -7.84 3.81
CA GLY A 46 17.34 -6.57 3.20
C GLY A 46 16.29 -6.65 2.10
N ILE A 47 15.76 -7.84 1.77
CA ILE A 47 14.74 -8.01 0.73
C ILE A 47 13.43 -7.29 1.08
N ALA A 48 13.03 -7.25 2.35
CA ALA A 48 11.77 -6.62 2.74
C ALA A 48 11.82 -5.10 2.49
N HIS A 49 12.91 -4.46 2.93
CA HIS A 49 13.17 -3.04 2.65
C HIS A 49 13.38 -2.77 1.16
N PHE A 50 14.03 -3.69 0.45
CA PHE A 50 14.19 -3.59 -1.01
C PHE A 50 12.85 -3.65 -1.75
N ILE A 51 11.95 -4.55 -1.33
CA ILE A 51 10.60 -4.68 -1.87
C ILE A 51 9.83 -3.38 -1.65
N GLU A 52 9.88 -2.81 -0.45
CA GLU A 52 9.23 -1.54 -0.12
C GLU A 52 9.63 -0.41 -1.09
N HIS A 53 10.93 -0.23 -1.32
CA HIS A 53 11.43 0.80 -2.24
C HIS A 53 11.12 0.51 -3.71
N SER A 54 10.98 -0.76 -4.06
CA SER A 54 10.81 -1.20 -5.45
C SER A 54 9.35 -1.30 -5.87
N ILE A 55 8.42 -1.45 -4.92
CA ILE A 55 7.02 -1.76 -5.23
C ILE A 55 6.33 -0.63 -6.04
N PHE A 56 6.80 0.61 -5.89
CA PHE A 56 6.32 1.80 -6.62
C PHE A 56 6.90 1.96 -8.04
N LYS A 57 7.90 1.17 -8.42
CA LYS A 57 8.66 1.35 -9.67
C LYS A 57 7.92 0.92 -10.94
N GLY A 58 6.67 0.50 -10.79
CA GLY A 58 5.77 0.22 -11.90
C GLY A 58 4.98 -1.06 -11.67
N THR A 59 3.84 -1.13 -12.35
CA THR A 59 2.95 -2.28 -12.37
C THR A 59 2.75 -2.73 -13.81
N LYS A 60 2.04 -3.85 -14.01
CA LYS A 60 1.62 -4.31 -15.34
C LYS A 60 0.81 -3.26 -16.10
N LYS A 61 0.11 -2.36 -15.40
CA LYS A 61 -0.76 -1.31 -15.99
C LYS A 61 -0.09 0.07 -16.01
N ARG A 62 0.86 0.34 -15.11
CA ARG A 62 1.35 1.70 -14.84
C ARG A 62 2.87 1.76 -14.80
N LYS A 63 3.46 2.79 -15.40
CA LYS A 63 4.87 3.13 -15.20
C LYS A 63 5.07 3.79 -13.83
N ALA A 64 6.29 3.77 -13.28
CA ALA A 64 6.62 4.39 -11.99
C ALA A 64 6.04 5.80 -11.81
N PHE A 65 6.23 6.68 -12.82
CA PHE A 65 5.70 8.04 -12.79
C PHE A 65 4.17 8.08 -12.69
N HIS A 66 3.45 7.16 -13.34
CA HIS A 66 1.99 7.11 -13.24
C HIS A 66 1.53 6.59 -11.88
N VAL A 67 2.29 5.70 -11.24
CA VAL A 67 2.00 5.20 -9.89
C VAL A 67 2.06 6.35 -8.89
N LEU A 68 3.17 7.08 -8.87
CA LEU A 68 3.40 8.20 -7.94
C LEU A 68 2.38 9.32 -8.13
N ASN A 69 2.15 9.75 -9.39
CA ASN A 69 1.27 10.87 -9.68
C ASN A 69 -0.24 10.56 -9.60
N CYS A 70 -0.65 9.30 -9.45
CA CYS A 70 -2.06 8.92 -9.54
C CYS A 70 -2.91 9.60 -8.45
N ILE A 71 -2.38 9.68 -7.23
CA ILE A 71 -3.03 10.29 -6.06
C ILE A 71 -2.39 11.64 -5.69
N GLU A 72 -1.09 11.85 -5.95
CA GLU A 72 -0.42 13.14 -5.68
C GLU A 72 -1.04 14.30 -6.47
N ASN A 73 -1.41 14.09 -7.73
CA ASN A 73 -2.03 15.13 -8.57
C ASN A 73 -3.40 15.60 -8.07
N VAL A 74 -4.01 14.88 -7.12
CA VAL A 74 -5.28 15.25 -6.50
C VAL A 74 -5.14 15.61 -5.02
N GLY A 75 -3.90 15.87 -4.59
CA GLY A 75 -3.57 16.33 -3.24
C GLY A 75 -3.56 15.23 -2.18
N GLY A 76 -3.51 13.96 -2.59
CA GLY A 76 -3.26 12.85 -1.67
C GLY A 76 -1.78 12.49 -1.59
N GLU A 77 -1.47 11.57 -0.67
CA GLU A 77 -0.14 11.01 -0.49
C GLU A 77 -0.22 9.49 -0.56
N ILE A 78 0.86 8.85 -0.99
CA ILE A 78 1.05 7.41 -0.93
C ILE A 78 2.42 7.13 -0.32
N ASN A 79 2.48 6.15 0.57
CA ASN A 79 3.74 5.80 1.22
C ASN A 79 3.75 4.33 1.66
N ALA A 80 4.93 3.84 2.01
CA ALA A 80 5.13 2.54 2.61
C ALA A 80 6.13 2.63 3.76
N TYR A 81 6.13 1.63 4.62
CA TYR A 81 7.21 1.42 5.59
C TYR A 81 7.43 -0.06 5.82
N THR A 82 8.64 -0.41 6.22
CA THR A 82 9.00 -1.76 6.66
C THR A 82 9.61 -1.70 8.06
N THR A 83 9.17 -2.62 8.90
CA THR A 83 9.71 -2.87 10.24
C THR A 83 10.30 -4.27 10.29
N LYS A 84 10.66 -4.72 11.50
CA LYS A 84 11.06 -6.11 11.70
C LYS A 84 9.89 -7.07 11.51
N GLU A 85 8.65 -6.68 11.81
CA GLU A 85 7.51 -7.62 11.90
C GLU A 85 6.43 -7.37 10.85
N GLU A 86 6.45 -6.21 10.20
CA GLU A 86 5.44 -5.83 9.21
C GLU A 86 5.98 -4.89 8.13
N THR A 87 5.39 -5.01 6.95
CA THR A 87 5.49 -4.04 5.85
C THR A 87 4.10 -3.50 5.56
N ALA A 88 3.98 -2.18 5.47
CA ALA A 88 2.72 -1.51 5.21
C ALA A 88 2.80 -0.65 3.95
N LEU A 89 1.70 -0.61 3.19
CA LEU A 89 1.49 0.30 2.07
C LEU A 89 0.18 1.04 2.30
N PHE A 90 0.19 2.37 2.22
CA PHE A 90 -0.99 3.18 2.54
C PHE A 90 -1.06 4.46 1.72
N ALA A 91 -2.25 5.04 1.69
CA ALA A 91 -2.52 6.32 1.06
C ALA A 91 -3.48 7.16 1.90
N SER A 92 -3.23 8.46 1.96
CA SER A 92 -4.17 9.46 2.47
C SER A 92 -4.70 10.29 1.29
N PHE A 93 -6.02 10.51 1.22
CA PHE A 93 -6.67 11.10 0.05
C PHE A 93 -7.95 11.84 0.42
N LEU A 94 -8.43 12.72 -0.46
CA LEU A 94 -9.77 13.30 -0.30
C LEU A 94 -10.84 12.24 -0.63
N THR A 95 -11.94 12.26 0.12
CA THR A 95 -13.04 11.27 0.05
C THR A 95 -13.50 10.92 -1.38
N PRO A 96 -13.64 11.87 -2.33
CA PRO A 96 -14.03 11.55 -3.70
C PRO A 96 -13.06 10.61 -4.45
N TYR A 97 -11.82 10.48 -3.99
CA TYR A 97 -10.78 9.67 -4.62
C TYR A 97 -10.55 8.30 -3.97
N TYR A 98 -11.46 7.86 -3.09
CA TYR A 98 -11.38 6.54 -2.45
C TYR A 98 -11.19 5.40 -3.46
N GLU A 99 -12.03 5.33 -4.49
CA GLU A 99 -11.94 4.27 -5.51
C GLU A 99 -10.57 4.28 -6.20
N ARG A 100 -10.07 5.47 -6.54
CA ARG A 100 -8.75 5.64 -7.16
C ARG A 100 -7.62 5.15 -6.25
N ALA A 101 -7.66 5.51 -4.96
CA ALA A 101 -6.65 5.07 -4.00
C ALA A 101 -6.70 3.56 -3.78
N SER A 102 -7.90 2.99 -3.63
CA SER A 102 -8.07 1.55 -3.44
C SER A 102 -7.59 0.72 -4.63
N GLU A 103 -7.86 1.17 -5.85
CA GLU A 103 -7.41 0.49 -7.06
C GLU A 103 -5.90 0.64 -7.27
N LEU A 104 -5.34 1.81 -6.95
CA LEU A 104 -3.89 2.03 -6.99
C LEU A 104 -3.15 1.10 -6.02
N LEU A 105 -3.58 1.04 -4.75
CA LEU A 105 -2.98 0.17 -3.75
C LEU A 105 -3.08 -1.31 -4.18
N SER A 106 -4.24 -1.73 -4.68
CA SER A 106 -4.42 -3.08 -5.20
C SER A 106 -3.50 -3.38 -6.39
N ASP A 107 -3.30 -2.42 -7.30
CA ASP A 107 -2.45 -2.62 -8.46
C ASP A 107 -0.96 -2.72 -8.07
N ILE A 108 -0.51 -1.90 -7.11
CA ILE A 108 0.84 -1.95 -6.56
C ILE A 108 1.08 -3.31 -5.88
N LEU A 109 0.17 -3.74 -5.00
CA LEU A 109 0.34 -4.97 -4.20
C LEU A 109 0.34 -6.24 -5.05
N PHE A 110 -0.53 -6.33 -6.05
CA PHE A 110 -0.73 -7.58 -6.80
C PHE A 110 -0.08 -7.60 -8.19
N ASN A 111 0.30 -6.44 -8.74
CA ASN A 111 0.80 -6.33 -10.11
C ASN A 111 2.11 -5.56 -10.27
N SER A 112 2.85 -5.27 -9.19
CA SER A 112 4.20 -4.69 -9.31
C SER A 112 5.12 -5.60 -10.14
N VAL A 113 5.94 -5.00 -11.00
CA VAL A 113 6.78 -5.73 -11.98
C VAL A 113 8.27 -5.69 -11.68
N TYR A 114 8.71 -4.94 -10.66
CA TYR A 114 10.11 -4.85 -10.23
C TYR A 114 11.08 -4.71 -11.43
N PRO A 115 11.00 -3.62 -12.22
CA PRO A 115 11.72 -3.54 -13.48
C PRO A 115 13.23 -3.53 -13.25
N GLU A 116 13.96 -4.45 -13.87
CA GLU A 116 15.41 -4.67 -13.67
C GLU A 116 16.25 -3.39 -13.71
N LYS A 117 15.95 -2.47 -14.64
CA LYS A 117 16.66 -1.19 -14.77
C LYS A 117 16.57 -0.29 -13.53
N GLU A 118 15.49 -0.40 -12.75
CA GLU A 118 15.32 0.33 -11.49
C GLU A 118 15.90 -0.44 -10.30
N LEU A 119 16.11 -1.76 -10.42
CA LEU A 119 16.72 -2.60 -9.39
C LEU A 119 18.26 -2.51 -9.39
N SER A 120 18.86 -2.23 -10.55
CA SER A 120 20.31 -2.12 -10.72
C SER A 120 20.87 -0.71 -10.52
N ARG A 121 20.08 0.21 -9.95
CA ARG A 121 20.41 1.62 -9.75
C ARG A 121 20.75 1.90 -8.28
#